data_AF-A0A4C1U7B0-F1
#
_entry.id   AF-A0A4C1U7B0-F1
#
_cell.length_a   1.000
_cell.length_b   1.000
_cell.length_c   1.000
_cell.angle_alpha   90.00
_cell.angle_beta   90.00
_cell.angle_gamma   90.00
#
_symmetry.space_group_name_H-M   'P 1'
#
loop_
_entity.id
_entity.type
_entity.pdbx_description
1 polymer ?
#
loop_
_entity_poly.entity_id
_entity_poly.type
_entity_poly.pdbx_seq_one_letter_code
_entity_poly.pdbx_strand_id
1 'polypeptide(L)'
;MSLKRPPEVLGDSLQAAKLRFLSLERKFQREPRFRNKYMKFMKEYLELHHMSESLGDVVLKNKTYYYLPHHGVFQESSTTTKLRVVSDASASTTSGISLNDLQMVGPTVQDDLFAIL
;
A
#
# COMPACT_ATOMS: atom_id res chain seq x y z
N MET A 1 9.15 -10.33 9.22
CA MET A 1 9.77 -9.08 8.73
C MET A 1 10.33 -8.34 9.93
N SER A 2 11.61 -8.01 9.92
CA SER A 2 12.26 -7.38 11.09
C SER A 2 12.31 -5.87 10.94
N LEU A 3 12.10 -5.15 12.04
CA LEU A 3 12.03 -3.69 12.08
C LEU A 3 13.26 -3.12 12.79
N LYS A 4 13.74 -1.96 12.33
CA LYS A 4 14.88 -1.23 12.93
C LYS A 4 14.54 -0.66 14.31
N ARG A 5 13.27 -0.32 14.55
CA ARG A 5 12.74 0.25 15.80
C ARG A 5 11.34 -0.33 16.08
N PRO A 6 10.82 -0.22 17.31
CA PRO A 6 9.46 -0.63 17.63
C PRO A 6 8.42 0.11 16.78
N PRO A 7 7.34 -0.54 16.31
CA PRO A 7 6.34 0.08 15.42
C PRO A 7 5.60 1.28 16.03
N GLU A 8 5.59 1.40 17.35
CA GLU A 8 4.99 2.49 18.11
C GLU A 8 5.56 3.87 17.73
N VAL A 9 6.78 3.92 17.17
CA VAL A 9 7.41 5.17 16.70
C VAL A 9 6.75 5.75 15.45
N LEU A 10 5.93 4.98 14.74
CA LEU A 10 5.28 5.42 13.50
C LEU A 10 4.19 6.46 13.75
N GLY A 11 3.65 6.64 14.95
CA GLY A 11 2.52 7.58 15.12
C GLY A 11 1.28 7.22 14.28
N ASP A 12 0.51 8.22 13.85
CA ASP A 12 -0.76 8.02 13.14
C ASP A 12 -0.60 8.15 11.60
N SER A 13 -1.23 7.24 10.87
CA SER A 13 -1.29 7.23 9.40
C SER A 13 -2.73 7.33 8.86
N LEU A 14 -3.73 7.23 9.73
CA LEU A 14 -5.13 7.06 9.33
C LEU A 14 -5.64 8.29 8.59
N GLN A 15 -5.37 9.49 9.10
CA GLN A 15 -5.89 10.71 8.49
C GLN A 15 -5.37 10.88 7.05
N ALA A 16 -4.06 10.67 6.84
CA ALA A 16 -3.45 10.78 5.51
C ALA A 16 -3.98 9.70 4.54
N ALA A 17 -4.06 8.44 4.99
CA ALA A 17 -4.61 7.35 4.18
C ALA A 17 -6.08 7.60 3.81
N LYS A 18 -6.89 8.09 4.76
CA LYS A 18 -8.30 8.43 4.54
C LYS A 18 -8.48 9.53 3.50
N LEU A 19 -7.66 10.60 3.55
CA LEU A 19 -7.73 11.67 2.55
C LEU A 19 -7.40 11.16 1.14
N ARG A 20 -6.41 10.27 1.02
CA ARG A 20 -6.05 9.61 -0.26
C ARG A 20 -7.17 8.71 -0.76
N PHE A 21 -7.79 7.94 0.13
CA PHE A 21 -8.96 7.12 -0.18
C PHE A 21 -10.14 7.97 -0.70
N LEU A 22 -10.46 9.09 -0.05
CA LEU A 22 -11.52 10.00 -0.52
C LEU A 22 -11.19 10.65 -1.88
N SER A 23 -9.91 10.86 -2.19
CA SER A 23 -9.50 11.29 -3.53
C SER A 23 -9.72 10.19 -4.57
N LEU A 24 -9.41 8.94 -4.23
CA LEU A 24 -9.66 7.77 -5.07
C LEU A 24 -11.17 7.58 -5.35
N GLU A 25 -12.02 7.73 -4.34
CA GLU A 25 -13.48 7.68 -4.49
C GLU A 25 -14.00 8.75 -5.45
N ARG A 26 -13.51 9.99 -5.34
CA ARG A 26 -13.84 11.06 -6.31
C ARG A 26 -13.40 10.70 -7.73
N LYS A 27 -12.23 10.07 -7.89
CA LYS A 27 -11.77 9.57 -9.20
C LYS A 27 -12.70 8.48 -9.74
N PHE A 28 -13.18 7.57 -8.89
CA PHE A 28 -14.14 6.54 -9.31
C PHE A 28 -15.45 7.10 -9.84
N GLN A 29 -15.94 8.21 -9.27
CA GLN A 29 -17.13 8.90 -9.76
C GLN A 29 -16.91 9.49 -11.15
N ARG A 30 -15.74 10.09 -11.38
CA ARG A 30 -15.38 10.71 -12.67
C ARG A 30 -15.01 9.69 -13.76
N GLU A 31 -14.43 8.56 -13.39
CA GLU A 31 -13.84 7.59 -14.31
C GLU A 31 -14.37 6.16 -14.04
N PRO A 32 -15.59 5.81 -14.51
CA PRO A 32 -16.20 4.50 -14.25
C PRO A 32 -15.38 3.31 -14.76
N ARG A 33 -14.67 3.47 -15.90
CA ARG A 33 -13.78 2.44 -16.43
C ARG A 33 -12.61 2.14 -15.48
N PHE A 34 -12.03 3.18 -14.88
CA PHE A 34 -10.96 3.03 -13.88
C PHE A 34 -11.49 2.34 -12.63
N ARG A 35 -12.66 2.75 -12.12
CA ARG A 35 -13.34 2.09 -11.00
C ARG A 35 -13.54 0.59 -11.23
N ASN A 36 -14.10 0.21 -12.38
CA ASN A 36 -14.38 -1.20 -12.66
C ASN A 36 -13.10 -2.06 -12.70
N LYS A 37 -12.03 -1.55 -13.30
CA LYS A 37 -10.73 -2.23 -13.32
C LYS A 37 -10.13 -2.32 -11.91
N TYR A 38 -10.24 -1.26 -11.12
CA TYR A 38 -9.78 -1.21 -9.73
C TYR A 38 -10.52 -2.24 -8.85
N MET A 39 -11.85 -2.25 -8.91
CA MET A 39 -12.68 -3.17 -8.14
C MET A 39 -12.43 -4.63 -8.55
N LYS A 40 -12.21 -4.89 -9.84
CA LYS A 40 -11.81 -6.22 -10.33
C LYS A 40 -10.48 -6.66 -9.71
N PHE A 41 -9.46 -5.78 -9.70
CA PHE A 41 -8.18 -6.08 -9.05
C PHE A 41 -8.36 -6.39 -7.57
N MET A 42 -9.07 -5.53 -6.82
CA MET A 42 -9.27 -5.75 -5.37
C MET A 42 -10.02 -7.06 -5.10
N LYS A 43 -11.03 -7.39 -5.91
CA LYS A 43 -11.76 -8.65 -5.78
C LYS A 43 -10.83 -9.86 -6.00
N GLU A 44 -10.05 -9.85 -7.08
CA GLU A 44 -9.08 -10.91 -7.37
C GLU A 44 -8.04 -11.03 -6.24
N TYR A 45 -7.56 -9.91 -5.71
CA TYR A 45 -6.61 -9.88 -4.59
C TYR A 45 -7.19 -10.48 -3.30
N LEU A 46 -8.49 -10.31 -3.05
CA LEU A 46 -9.21 -10.96 -1.95
C LEU A 46 -9.38 -12.46 -2.18
N GLU A 47 -9.82 -12.86 -3.38
CA GLU A 47 -10.07 -14.26 -3.76
C GLU A 47 -8.79 -15.09 -3.76
N LEU A 48 -7.65 -14.48 -4.09
CA LEU A 48 -6.32 -15.08 -3.97
C LEU A 48 -5.78 -15.12 -2.53
N HIS A 49 -6.58 -14.69 -1.54
CA HIS A 49 -6.19 -14.62 -0.14
C HIS A 49 -4.95 -13.75 0.14
N HIS A 50 -4.67 -12.77 -0.73
CA HIS A 50 -3.59 -11.80 -0.52
C HIS A 50 -4.02 -10.63 0.39
N MET A 51 -5.31 -10.51 0.70
CA MET A 51 -5.84 -9.64 1.75
C MET A 51 -7.02 -10.28 2.46
N SER A 52 -7.39 -9.74 3.62
CA SER A 52 -8.58 -10.11 4.38
C SER A 52 -9.27 -8.86 4.92
N GLU A 53 -10.53 -8.99 5.33
CA GLU A 53 -11.19 -7.94 6.07
C GLU A 53 -10.48 -7.70 7.41
N SER A 54 -10.46 -6.43 7.83
CA SER A 54 -9.91 -6.02 9.12
C SER A 54 -10.91 -6.36 10.24
N LEU A 55 -10.40 -6.79 11.41
CA LEU A 55 -11.19 -7.24 12.57
C LEU A 55 -12.01 -6.13 13.28
N GLY A 56 -12.10 -4.93 12.69
CA GLY A 56 -12.87 -3.81 13.21
C GLY A 56 -12.30 -3.15 14.47
N ASP A 57 -12.87 -2.00 14.84
CA ASP A 57 -12.33 -1.07 15.85
C ASP A 57 -12.17 -1.65 17.27
N VAL A 58 -12.94 -2.70 17.60
CA VAL A 58 -12.96 -3.31 18.93
C VAL A 58 -11.65 -4.03 19.26
N VAL A 59 -10.98 -4.60 18.25
CA VAL A 59 -9.68 -5.28 18.41
C VAL A 59 -8.51 -4.29 18.33
N LEU A 60 -8.73 -3.07 17.83
CA LEU A 60 -7.66 -2.10 17.54
C LEU A 60 -7.09 -1.40 18.77
N LYS A 61 -7.74 -1.48 19.94
CA LYS A 61 -7.40 -0.63 21.10
C LYS A 61 -6.03 -0.91 21.73
N ASN A 62 -5.44 -2.09 21.49
CA ASN A 62 -4.20 -2.53 22.15
C ASN A 62 -3.06 -2.88 21.17
N LYS A 63 -3.16 -2.48 19.89
CA LYS A 63 -2.08 -2.73 18.91
C LYS A 63 -1.80 -1.48 18.10
N THR A 64 -0.55 -1.34 17.64
CA THR A 64 -0.19 -0.31 16.67
C THR A 64 -0.64 -0.73 15.28
N TYR A 65 -1.40 0.15 14.61
CA TYR A 65 -1.86 -0.06 13.24
C TYR A 65 -1.24 0.96 12.31
N TYR A 66 -0.98 0.51 11.09
CA TYR A 66 -0.49 1.34 10.02
C TYR A 66 -1.39 1.22 8.81
N TYR A 67 -1.94 2.34 8.37
CA TYR A 67 -2.82 2.43 7.21
C TYR A 67 -1.99 2.84 6.00
N LEU A 68 -1.81 1.91 5.07
CA LEU A 68 -1.14 2.19 3.81
C LEU A 68 -2.10 2.92 2.86
N PRO A 69 -1.80 4.16 2.45
CA PRO A 69 -2.49 4.75 1.31
C PRO A 69 -2.29 3.86 0.08
N HIS A 70 -3.28 3.80 -0.80
CA HIS A 70 -3.18 3.01 -2.01
C HIS A 70 -3.78 3.75 -3.20
N HIS A 71 -3.32 3.41 -4.41
CA HIS A 71 -3.84 3.98 -5.64
C HIS A 71 -3.70 3.00 -6.81
N GLY A 72 -4.54 3.18 -7.83
CA GLY A 72 -4.46 2.40 -9.06
C GLY A 72 -3.50 3.05 -10.07
N VAL A 73 -2.52 2.28 -10.54
CA VAL A 73 -1.65 2.65 -11.66
C VAL A 73 -2.16 1.97 -12.92
N PHE A 74 -2.35 2.76 -13.98
CA PHE A 74 -2.81 2.29 -15.27
C PHE A 74 -1.91 2.88 -16.36
N GLN A 75 -1.34 2.03 -17.22
CA GLN A 75 -0.54 2.47 -18.35
C GLN A 75 -1.42 2.51 -19.59
N GLU A 76 -1.80 3.72 -20.02
CA GLU A 76 -2.75 3.95 -21.12
C GLU A 76 -2.25 3.47 -22.49
N SER A 77 -0.94 3.50 -22.71
CA SER A 77 -0.31 3.09 -23.97
C SER A 77 -0.16 1.58 -24.14
N SER A 78 -0.47 0.78 -23.12
CA SER A 78 -0.35 -0.67 -23.20
C SER A 78 -1.69 -1.31 -23.52
N THR A 79 -1.75 -2.02 -24.65
CA THR A 79 -2.86 -2.89 -25.03
C THR A 79 -3.04 -4.10 -24.09
N THR A 80 -2.02 -4.44 -23.30
CA THR A 80 -1.99 -5.67 -22.48
C THR A 80 -1.90 -5.44 -20.96
N THR A 81 -1.48 -4.24 -20.50
CA THR A 81 -1.22 -4.05 -19.07
C THR A 81 -2.51 -3.79 -18.27
N LYS A 82 -2.85 -4.75 -17.42
CA LYS A 82 -3.95 -4.64 -16.44
C LYS A 82 -3.66 -3.52 -15.43
N LEU A 83 -4.71 -2.88 -14.91
CA LEU A 83 -4.59 -1.95 -13.78
C LEU A 83 -4.00 -2.70 -12.58
N ARG A 84 -3.07 -2.06 -11.87
CA ARG A 84 -2.49 -2.57 -10.63
C ARG A 84 -2.78 -1.60 -9.48
N VAL A 85 -3.04 -2.12 -8.30
CA VAL A 85 -3.15 -1.30 -7.08
C VAL A 85 -1.80 -1.34 -6.37
N VAL A 86 -1.30 -0.15 -6.02
CA VAL A 86 -0.03 0.03 -5.32
C VAL A 86 -0.33 0.59 -3.93
N SER A 87 0.25 -0.04 -2.91
CA SER A 87 0.23 0.45 -1.53
C SER A 87 1.50 1.25 -1.26
N ASP A 88 1.35 2.48 -0.77
CA ASP A 88 2.43 3.42 -0.53
C ASP A 88 2.96 3.29 0.90
N ALA A 89 3.97 2.44 1.07
CA ALA A 89 4.70 2.28 2.33
C ALA A 89 5.75 3.38 2.59
N SER A 90 5.97 4.28 1.63
CA SER A 90 6.85 5.45 1.76
C SER A 90 6.14 6.70 2.27
N ALA A 91 4.81 6.69 2.35
CA ALA A 91 4.05 7.78 2.92
C ALA A 91 4.42 8.00 4.40
N SER A 92 4.96 9.17 4.73
CA SER A 92 5.24 9.54 6.11
C SER A 92 3.96 9.66 6.94
N THR A 93 4.06 9.31 8.21
CA THR A 93 3.01 9.49 9.21
C THR A 93 3.11 10.84 9.92
N THR A 94 2.29 11.05 10.95
CA THR A 94 2.41 12.21 11.85
C THR A 94 3.77 12.32 12.55
N SER A 95 4.53 11.23 12.65
CA SER A 95 5.89 11.23 13.20
C SER A 95 6.96 11.68 12.20
N GLY A 96 6.60 11.83 10.92
CA GLY A 96 7.54 12.06 9.82
C GLY A 96 8.24 10.78 9.30
N ILE A 97 8.07 9.64 9.97
CA ILE A 97 8.66 8.34 9.62
C ILE A 97 7.68 7.55 8.75
N SER A 98 8.17 6.84 7.72
CA SER A 98 7.38 5.91 6.92
C SER A 98 7.60 4.44 7.34
N LEU A 99 6.72 3.54 6.89
CA LEU A 99 6.93 2.11 7.13
C LEU A 99 8.24 1.61 6.48
N ASN A 100 8.58 2.09 5.29
CA ASN A 100 9.84 1.75 4.62
C ASN A 100 11.06 2.17 5.44
N ASP A 101 11.02 3.32 6.12
CA ASP A 101 12.12 3.76 6.98
C ASP A 101 12.35 2.79 8.15
N LEU A 102 11.26 2.20 8.65
CA LEU A 102 11.27 1.28 9.78
C LEU A 102 11.72 -0.13 9.41
N GLN A 103 11.56 -0.56 8.17
CA GLN A 103 11.94 -1.89 7.73
C GLN A 103 13.47 -2.06 7.71
N MET A 104 13.96 -3.19 8.19
CA MET A 104 15.36 -3.56 8.01
C MET A 104 15.63 -3.90 6.54
N VAL A 105 16.75 -3.39 6.02
CA VAL A 105 17.22 -3.75 4.69
C VAL A 105 17.86 -5.12 4.77
N GLY A 106 17.41 -6.06 3.94
CA GLY A 106 18.03 -7.37 3.82
C GLY A 106 19.42 -7.27 3.17
N PRO A 107 20.28 -8.30 3.32
CA PRO A 107 21.54 -8.34 2.60
C PRO A 107 21.29 -8.30 1.09
N THR A 108 22.18 -7.64 0.35
CA THR A 108 22.16 -7.68 -1.11
C THR A 108 22.47 -9.11 -1.56
N VAL A 109 21.50 -9.78 -2.17
CA VAL A 109 21.63 -11.17 -2.65
C VAL A 109 22.01 -11.23 -4.13
N GLN A 110 21.80 -10.14 -4.87
CA GLN A 110 22.20 -10.04 -6.26
C GLN A 110 23.65 -9.62 -6.33
N ASP A 111 24.45 -10.35 -7.11
CA ASP A 111 25.82 -9.95 -7.43
C ASP A 111 25.82 -8.58 -8.14
N ASP A 112 26.95 -7.88 -8.05
CA ASP A 112 27.14 -6.66 -8.81
C ASP A 112 26.87 -6.93 -10.30
N LEU A 113 26.17 -6.02 -10.98
CA LEU A 113 25.85 -6.15 -12.40
C LEU A 113 27.11 -6.43 -13.24
N PHE A 114 28.26 -5.90 -12.81
CA PHE A 114 29.55 -6.13 -13.44
C PHE A 114 30.18 -7.49 -13.14
N ALA A 115 29.71 -8.21 -12.14
CA ALA A 115 30.15 -9.57 -11.81
C ALA A 115 29.39 -10.65 -12.61
N ILE A 116 28.34 -10.28 -13.35
CA ILE A 116 27.50 -11.17 -14.17
C ILE A 116 27.72 -10.94 -15.69
N LEU A 117 28.67 -10.06 -16.06
CA LEU A 117 29.10 -9.80 -17.44
C LEU A 117 30.45 -10.47 -17.72
#